data_AF-D4B2Q9-F1
#
_entry.id   AF-D4B2Q9-F1
#
_cell.length_a   1.000
_cell.length_b   1.000
_cell.length_c   1.000
_cell.angle_alpha   90.00
_cell.angle_beta   90.00
_cell.angle_gamma   90.00
#
_symmetry.space_group_name_H-M   'P 1'
#
loop_
_entity.id
_entity.type
_entity.pdbx_description
1 polymer ?
#
loop_
_entity_poly.entity_id
_entity_poly.type
_entity_poly.pdbx_seq_one_letter_code
_entity_poly.pdbx_strand_id
1 'polypeptide(L)'
;MKLSRSIRVSSGDVCGLIPCEDERERIEDGLRGGLEGGKGEDVRERERSSVGSRKKKKKTLRRRSFFFSFFQAEEEKKKKKKSQRGCLNKRFWWENASLGRLHLSLSLSLHLLLSTHSLTTLLLCCSISTLLPLLLCFYSTMSAKSIYEADGKAILNYHLTRAPVIKPSPLPPADTHNPPPKLASLDFQPDTAVEAVLDQAEATYPWLLAPGARFVAKPDQLIKRRGKSGLLALNKTWAEARAWIAERAGKEQQVETVVGVLRHFLVEPFVPHPQDTEYYININSVREGDWILFTHEGGVDVGDVDAKAEKLLVPVNLKQYPSNEEIAAGLLSKIPKGLHNVLVDFITRLYAVYVDCQFTYLEINPLVVIPNEDKTSASVHFLDLAAKLDQTAEFECGTKWAIARSPAALGLAATTASTSSKVTIDAGPPMDFPAPFGREMSKEEKYISDMDAKTGASLKLTVLNANGRIWTLVAGGGASVVYADAIASAGHVSELANYGEYSGAPTETQTYNYARTVLDLMLRAPLRPEGKVLFIGGGIANFTNVATTFKGVIRALREVAPVLVEHKTQIWVRRAGPNYQEGLKNIKAVGEELHLDMHVFGPEMHVSGIVPLALSGKTTDIKEFGS
;
A
#
# COMPACT_ATOMS: atom_id res chain seq x y z
N MET A 1 37.30 19.55 64.60
CA MET A 1 36.27 19.92 65.61
C MET A 1 35.09 18.97 65.42
N LYS A 2 34.53 18.35 66.48
CA LYS A 2 33.24 18.70 67.11
C LYS A 2 32.11 19.00 66.08
N LEU A 3 30.97 18.30 66.04
CA LEU A 3 30.39 17.33 67.01
C LEU A 3 29.39 16.34 66.34
N SER A 4 29.39 15.06 66.78
CA SER A 4 28.26 14.10 66.97
C SER A 4 27.15 13.85 65.91
N ARG A 5 26.47 12.68 65.79
CA ARG A 5 26.57 11.25 66.27
C ARG A 5 25.55 10.46 65.39
N SER A 6 25.74 9.21 64.92
CA SER A 6 25.78 7.88 65.60
C SER A 6 24.50 7.57 66.42
N ILE A 7 23.84 6.39 66.46
CA ILE A 7 24.02 4.96 66.02
C ILE A 7 22.57 4.43 65.69
N ARG A 8 22.15 3.56 64.74
CA ARG A 8 22.57 2.27 64.08
C ARG A 8 22.19 0.97 64.85
N VAL A 9 22.01 -0.17 64.13
CA VAL A 9 21.88 -1.59 64.63
C VAL A 9 20.48 -1.97 65.22
N SER A 10 19.83 -3.13 64.96
CA SER A 10 19.93 -4.17 63.89
C SER A 10 18.76 -5.19 63.89
N SER A 11 18.66 -5.98 62.80
CA SER A 11 18.34 -7.44 62.73
C SER A 11 17.02 -8.05 63.28
N GLY A 12 16.31 -8.80 62.43
CA GLY A 12 15.30 -9.81 62.78
C GLY A 12 14.61 -10.37 61.52
N ASP A 13 14.65 -11.69 61.29
CA ASP A 13 14.41 -12.30 59.95
C ASP A 13 13.53 -13.57 59.97
N VAL A 14 12.88 -13.87 58.83
CA VAL A 14 12.36 -15.17 58.32
C VAL A 14 10.98 -15.74 58.77
N CYS A 15 10.23 -16.22 57.75
CA CYS A 15 9.02 -17.10 57.70
C CYS A 15 7.63 -16.58 58.18
N GLY A 16 6.51 -16.79 57.45
CA GLY A 16 6.31 -17.29 56.07
C GLY A 16 4.85 -17.68 55.67
N LEU A 17 4.57 -17.79 54.35
CA LEU A 17 3.37 -18.36 53.65
C LEU A 17 2.03 -17.53 53.72
N ILE A 18 1.38 -17.00 52.66
CA ILE A 18 0.75 -17.56 51.39
C ILE A 18 -0.65 -18.20 51.62
N PRO A 19 -1.76 -17.99 50.83
CA PRO A 19 -2.08 -17.06 49.70
C PRO A 19 -3.52 -16.41 49.60
N CYS A 20 -3.71 -15.50 48.62
CA CYS A 20 -4.84 -15.26 47.64
C CYS A 20 -6.39 -15.23 47.91
N GLU A 21 -7.11 -14.62 46.94
CA GLU A 21 -8.56 -14.71 46.54
C GLU A 21 -9.66 -14.08 47.45
N ASP A 22 -10.85 -13.64 46.99
CA ASP A 22 -11.33 -13.05 45.70
C ASP A 22 -12.72 -12.32 45.89
N GLU A 23 -13.40 -11.95 44.79
CA GLU A 23 -14.68 -11.19 44.65
C GLU A 23 -15.95 -11.58 45.48
N ARG A 24 -16.89 -10.60 45.51
CA ARG A 24 -18.40 -10.68 45.48
C ARG A 24 -19.29 -10.46 46.74
N GLU A 25 -19.89 -9.25 46.73
CA GLU A 25 -21.34 -8.99 46.59
C GLU A 25 -22.35 -9.10 47.77
N ARG A 26 -23.10 -7.98 47.97
CA ARG A 26 -24.57 -7.86 48.17
C ARG A 26 -25.16 -7.67 49.60
N ILE A 27 -26.36 -7.05 49.61
CA ILE A 27 -27.49 -7.08 50.59
C ILE A 27 -27.69 -5.84 51.52
N GLU A 28 -28.72 -5.04 51.17
CA GLU A 28 -29.85 -4.46 51.98
C GLU A 28 -29.59 -3.61 53.26
N ASP A 29 -30.49 -2.73 53.73
CA ASP A 29 -31.54 -1.86 53.10
C ASP A 29 -32.01 -0.78 54.12
N GLY A 30 -32.61 0.33 53.65
CA GLY A 30 -33.34 1.32 54.46
C GLY A 30 -32.53 2.26 55.40
N LEU A 31 -33.14 3.18 56.17
CA LEU A 31 -34.49 3.76 56.09
C LEU A 31 -34.64 5.04 56.97
N ARG A 32 -35.09 6.17 56.37
CA ARG A 32 -35.71 7.38 57.02
C ARG A 32 -34.91 8.26 58.01
N GLY A 33 -35.30 9.53 58.06
CA GLY A 33 -34.84 10.56 59.02
C GLY A 33 -33.89 11.60 58.39
N GLY A 34 -34.22 12.89 58.24
CA GLY A 34 -35.50 13.58 58.46
C GLY A 34 -35.47 14.61 59.59
N LEU A 35 -35.00 15.82 59.30
CA LEU A 35 -35.23 17.06 60.07
C LEU A 35 -35.01 18.29 59.17
N GLU A 36 -35.59 19.43 59.53
CA GLU A 36 -35.70 20.65 58.69
C GLU A 36 -34.81 21.80 59.20
N GLY A 37 -34.51 22.80 58.34
CA GLY A 37 -34.02 24.10 58.80
C GLY A 37 -33.12 24.90 57.84
N GLY A 38 -33.72 25.67 56.91
CA GLY A 38 -32.98 26.63 56.07
C GLY A 38 -33.89 27.36 55.08
N LYS A 39 -33.83 28.70 55.02
CA LYS A 39 -34.69 29.55 54.18
C LYS A 39 -33.96 30.01 52.91
N GLY A 40 -34.65 30.16 51.77
CA GLY A 40 -34.11 30.81 50.58
C GLY A 40 -35.01 30.77 49.32
N GLU A 41 -35.69 31.90 49.07
CA GLU A 41 -36.03 32.50 47.75
C GLU A 41 -36.77 31.70 46.64
N ASP A 42 -38.06 32.02 46.53
CA ASP A 42 -38.85 32.42 45.33
C ASP A 42 -38.65 31.74 43.95
N VAL A 43 -39.64 30.92 43.54
CA VAL A 43 -40.03 30.71 42.13
C VAL A 43 -41.57 30.57 42.05
N ARG A 44 -42.20 31.25 41.07
CA ARG A 44 -43.67 31.24 40.87
C ARG A 44 -44.17 30.16 39.90
N GLU A 45 -45.50 30.00 39.93
CA GLU A 45 -46.37 29.36 38.91
C GLU A 45 -46.22 27.85 38.63
N ARG A 46 -47.12 27.09 39.27
CA ARG A 46 -47.56 25.77 38.80
C ARG A 46 -48.82 25.91 37.95
N GLU A 47 -48.77 25.62 36.65
CA GLU A 47 -49.92 25.02 35.95
C GLU A 47 -49.54 24.35 34.61
N ARG A 48 -49.52 23.00 34.57
CA ARG A 48 -49.61 22.10 33.37
C ARG A 48 -49.13 20.66 33.72
N SER A 49 -50.00 19.79 34.22
CA SER A 49 -49.58 18.44 34.69
C SER A 49 -50.57 17.28 34.44
N SER A 50 -51.40 17.34 33.40
CA SER A 50 -52.41 16.28 33.09
C SER A 50 -52.19 15.48 31.79
N VAL A 51 -51.35 15.94 30.85
CA VAL A 51 -51.29 15.37 29.47
C VAL A 51 -50.21 14.27 29.29
N GLY A 52 -49.21 14.18 30.17
CA GLY A 52 -48.01 13.35 29.94
C GLY A 52 -48.24 11.83 29.96
N SER A 53 -49.11 11.32 30.82
CA SER A 53 -49.13 9.88 31.18
C SER A 53 -49.63 8.96 30.05
N ARG A 54 -50.65 9.39 29.27
CA ARG A 54 -51.21 8.57 28.17
C ARG A 54 -50.24 8.34 27.00
N LYS A 55 -49.22 9.18 26.79
CA LYS A 55 -48.24 9.01 25.69
C LYS A 55 -47.17 7.94 25.96
N LYS A 56 -46.78 7.68 27.23
CA LYS A 56 -45.75 6.66 27.54
C LYS A 56 -46.24 5.23 27.24
N LYS A 57 -47.44 4.81 27.72
CA LYS A 57 -47.95 3.44 27.50
C LYS A 57 -48.08 3.03 26.02
N LYS A 58 -48.45 3.94 25.10
CA LYS A 58 -48.53 3.63 23.66
C LYS A 58 -47.16 3.45 22.98
N LYS A 59 -46.07 4.06 23.47
CA LYS A 59 -44.71 3.85 22.91
C LYS A 59 -44.14 2.47 23.26
N THR A 60 -44.39 1.96 24.47
CA THR A 60 -43.85 0.67 24.92
C THR A 60 -44.45 -0.52 24.15
N LEU A 61 -45.76 -0.47 23.85
CA LEU A 61 -46.45 -1.56 23.15
C LEU A 61 -45.96 -1.73 21.70
N ARG A 62 -45.79 -0.62 20.96
CA ARG A 62 -45.25 -0.66 19.58
C ARG A 62 -43.83 -1.21 19.51
N ARG A 63 -42.97 -0.95 20.50
CA ARG A 63 -41.60 -1.49 20.53
C ARG A 63 -41.54 -3.02 20.67
N ARG A 64 -42.42 -3.63 21.48
CA ARG A 64 -42.46 -5.11 21.62
C ARG A 64 -42.91 -5.82 20.34
N SER A 65 -43.96 -5.31 19.67
CA SER A 65 -44.44 -5.89 18.41
C SER A 65 -43.37 -5.84 17.31
N PHE A 66 -42.65 -4.73 17.16
CA PHE A 66 -41.61 -4.59 16.14
C PHE A 66 -40.42 -5.55 16.36
N PHE A 67 -40.02 -5.79 17.62
CA PHE A 67 -38.94 -6.72 17.96
C PHE A 67 -39.26 -8.17 17.60
N PHE A 68 -40.51 -8.60 17.83
CA PHE A 68 -40.94 -9.98 17.58
C PHE A 68 -40.95 -10.29 16.07
N SER A 69 -41.49 -9.37 15.25
CA SER A 69 -41.49 -9.49 13.79
C SER A 69 -40.06 -9.48 13.20
N PHE A 70 -39.14 -8.74 13.79
CA PHE A 70 -37.73 -8.71 13.35
C PHE A 70 -37.03 -10.06 13.59
N PHE A 71 -37.28 -10.70 14.73
CA PHE A 71 -36.72 -12.01 15.07
C PHE A 71 -37.21 -13.13 14.13
N GLN A 72 -38.51 -13.16 13.79
CA GLN A 72 -39.03 -14.12 12.81
C GLN A 72 -38.42 -13.94 11.41
N ALA A 73 -38.19 -12.69 10.99
CA ALA A 73 -37.53 -12.39 9.70
C ALA A 73 -36.04 -12.80 9.66
N GLU A 74 -35.35 -12.85 10.80
CA GLU A 74 -34.00 -13.38 10.95
C GLU A 74 -33.96 -14.93 10.84
N GLU A 75 -34.89 -15.61 11.51
CA GLU A 75 -35.06 -17.07 11.45
C GLU A 75 -35.27 -17.58 10.00
N GLU A 76 -36.16 -16.95 9.23
CA GLU A 76 -36.38 -17.32 7.84
C GLU A 76 -35.15 -17.10 6.96
N LYS A 77 -34.41 -16.00 7.16
CA LYS A 77 -33.15 -15.74 6.44
C LYS A 77 -32.08 -16.79 6.77
N LYS A 78 -31.99 -17.24 8.03
CA LYS A 78 -31.09 -18.33 8.45
C LYS A 78 -31.50 -19.67 7.82
N LYS A 79 -32.80 -20.00 7.77
CA LYS A 79 -33.33 -21.19 7.09
C LYS A 79 -33.06 -21.17 5.57
N LYS A 80 -33.31 -20.05 4.88
CA LYS A 80 -33.02 -19.88 3.44
C LYS A 80 -31.52 -19.99 3.12
N LYS A 81 -30.62 -19.39 3.93
CA LYS A 81 -29.16 -19.54 3.78
C LYS A 81 -28.67 -20.99 3.95
N LYS A 82 -29.30 -21.78 4.84
CA LYS A 82 -28.95 -23.21 5.01
C LYS A 82 -29.28 -24.04 3.76
N SER A 83 -30.42 -23.78 3.13
CA SER A 83 -30.83 -24.45 1.88
C SER A 83 -29.87 -24.15 0.72
N GLN A 84 -29.53 -22.88 0.49
CA GLN A 84 -28.64 -22.48 -0.61
C GLN A 84 -27.24 -23.12 -0.53
N ARG A 85 -26.67 -23.25 0.69
CA ARG A 85 -25.38 -23.94 0.89
C ARG A 85 -25.41 -25.43 0.48
N GLY A 86 -26.56 -26.10 0.61
CA GLY A 86 -26.73 -27.50 0.17
C GLY A 86 -26.63 -27.68 -1.34
N CYS A 87 -27.16 -26.74 -2.13
CA CYS A 87 -27.06 -26.79 -3.59
C CYS A 87 -25.68 -26.39 -4.11
N LEU A 88 -25.02 -25.41 -3.50
CA LEU A 88 -23.67 -24.97 -3.88
C LEU A 88 -22.63 -26.10 -3.77
N ASN A 89 -22.62 -26.86 -2.67
CA ASN A 89 -21.70 -27.99 -2.52
C ASN A 89 -21.90 -29.07 -3.62
N LYS A 90 -23.13 -29.28 -4.11
CA LYS A 90 -23.38 -30.30 -5.16
C LYS A 90 -22.89 -29.88 -6.55
N ARG A 91 -22.87 -28.58 -6.89
CA ARG A 91 -22.22 -28.11 -8.13
C ARG A 91 -20.69 -28.19 -8.06
N PHE A 92 -20.12 -27.76 -6.95
CA PHE A 92 -18.67 -27.69 -6.77
C PHE A 92 -17.96 -29.05 -6.96
N TRP A 93 -18.59 -30.16 -6.56
CA TRP A 93 -18.07 -31.51 -6.81
C TRP A 93 -18.13 -31.97 -8.28
N TRP A 94 -19.07 -31.44 -9.08
CA TRP A 94 -19.19 -31.76 -10.51
C TRP A 94 -18.20 -30.96 -11.37
N GLU A 95 -18.00 -29.68 -11.04
CA GLU A 95 -17.09 -28.77 -11.76
C GLU A 95 -15.62 -29.20 -11.57
N ASN A 96 -15.21 -29.57 -10.34
CA ASN A 96 -13.86 -30.10 -10.09
C ASN A 96 -13.59 -31.45 -10.78
N ALA A 97 -14.59 -32.35 -10.87
CA ALA A 97 -14.50 -33.61 -11.62
C ALA A 97 -14.44 -33.44 -13.16
N SER A 98 -14.60 -32.20 -13.63
CA SER A 98 -14.44 -31.81 -15.04
C SER A 98 -13.04 -31.20 -15.28
N LEU A 99 -12.60 -30.30 -14.40
CA LEU A 99 -11.26 -29.68 -14.44
C LEU A 99 -10.13 -30.71 -14.37
N GLY A 100 -10.24 -31.73 -13.52
CA GLY A 100 -9.24 -32.80 -13.42
C GLY A 100 -9.03 -33.60 -14.72
N ARG A 101 -10.05 -33.69 -15.59
CA ARG A 101 -9.93 -34.34 -16.90
C ARG A 101 -9.27 -33.43 -17.95
N LEU A 102 -9.46 -32.12 -17.86
CA LEU A 102 -8.75 -31.14 -18.69
C LEU A 102 -7.23 -31.19 -18.39
N HIS A 103 -6.86 -31.27 -17.11
CA HIS A 103 -5.46 -31.25 -16.67
C HIS A 103 -4.63 -32.45 -17.17
N LEU A 104 -5.23 -33.64 -17.24
CA LEU A 104 -4.59 -34.82 -17.86
C LEU A 104 -4.41 -34.63 -19.37
N SER A 105 -5.40 -34.05 -20.05
CA SER A 105 -5.36 -33.86 -21.50
C SER A 105 -4.26 -32.87 -21.94
N LEU A 106 -4.06 -31.77 -21.22
CA LEU A 106 -2.96 -30.84 -21.52
C LEU A 106 -1.58 -31.46 -21.21
N SER A 107 -1.46 -32.28 -20.17
CA SER A 107 -0.19 -32.91 -19.78
C SER A 107 0.34 -33.88 -20.86
N LEU A 108 -0.53 -34.70 -21.45
CA LEU A 108 -0.17 -35.58 -22.57
C LEU A 108 0.21 -34.78 -23.83
N SER A 109 -0.54 -33.73 -24.16
CA SER A 109 -0.24 -32.88 -25.32
C SER A 109 1.13 -32.20 -25.22
N LEU A 110 1.52 -31.76 -24.02
CA LEU A 110 2.80 -31.09 -23.80
C LEU A 110 3.99 -32.05 -23.92
N HIS A 111 3.85 -33.31 -23.50
CA HIS A 111 4.88 -34.34 -23.68
C HIS A 111 5.12 -34.69 -25.15
N LEU A 112 4.08 -34.69 -25.99
CA LEU A 112 4.24 -34.96 -27.43
C LEU A 112 5.05 -33.85 -28.14
N LEU A 113 4.79 -32.58 -27.79
CA LEU A 113 5.44 -31.41 -28.38
C LEU A 113 6.94 -31.30 -28.09
N LEU A 114 7.43 -31.93 -27.02
CA LEU A 114 8.86 -31.94 -26.65
C LEU A 114 9.71 -32.92 -27.46
N SER A 115 9.11 -33.72 -28.36
CA SER A 115 9.80 -34.78 -29.10
C SER A 115 10.39 -34.38 -30.46
N THR A 116 10.08 -33.18 -30.99
CA THR A 116 10.46 -32.75 -32.34
C THR A 116 11.37 -31.53 -32.35
N HIS A 117 12.66 -31.70 -32.65
CA HIS A 117 13.57 -30.58 -32.91
C HIS A 117 13.28 -29.93 -34.27
N SER A 118 12.90 -28.65 -34.24
CA SER A 118 12.76 -27.79 -35.42
C SER A 118 13.12 -26.34 -35.08
N LEU A 119 13.60 -25.57 -36.06
CA LEU A 119 14.09 -24.20 -35.86
C LEU A 119 13.02 -23.20 -35.39
N THR A 120 11.73 -23.54 -35.50
CA THR A 120 10.61 -22.68 -35.06
C THR A 120 10.63 -22.33 -33.58
N THR A 121 11.23 -23.15 -32.71
CA THR A 121 11.29 -22.88 -31.26
C THR A 121 12.15 -21.65 -30.93
N LEU A 122 13.15 -21.32 -31.76
CA LEU A 122 14.08 -20.21 -31.49
C LEU A 122 13.40 -18.84 -31.64
N LEU A 123 12.47 -18.71 -32.59
CA LEU A 123 11.71 -17.47 -32.83
C LEU A 123 10.73 -17.15 -31.70
N LEU A 124 10.20 -18.17 -31.01
CA LEU A 124 9.24 -17.97 -29.92
C LEU A 124 9.90 -17.39 -28.66
N CYS A 125 11.18 -17.67 -28.43
CA CYS A 125 11.94 -17.08 -27.32
C CYS A 125 12.14 -15.57 -27.47
N CYS A 126 12.32 -15.04 -28.69
CA CYS A 126 12.46 -13.60 -28.90
C CYS A 126 11.20 -12.82 -28.49
N SER A 127 10.00 -13.39 -28.66
CA SER A 127 8.73 -12.73 -28.30
C SER A 127 8.49 -12.60 -26.79
N ILE A 128 9.25 -13.32 -25.95
CA ILE A 128 9.08 -13.29 -24.49
C ILE A 128 9.86 -12.11 -23.87
N SER A 129 10.95 -11.67 -24.50
CA SER A 129 11.80 -10.60 -23.96
C SER A 129 11.12 -9.22 -23.90
N THR A 130 10.04 -9.00 -24.66
CA THR A 130 9.26 -7.75 -24.68
C THR A 130 8.12 -7.70 -23.68
N LEU A 131 7.80 -8.81 -22.98
CA LEU A 131 6.71 -8.86 -21.99
C LEU A 131 7.14 -8.46 -20.58
N LEU A 132 8.44 -8.52 -20.28
CA LEU A 132 8.98 -8.28 -18.94
C LEU A 132 8.71 -6.86 -18.38
N PRO A 133 8.78 -5.76 -19.18
CA PRO A 133 8.45 -4.42 -18.69
C PRO A 133 6.99 -4.26 -18.28
N LEU A 134 6.05 -4.95 -18.95
CA LEU A 134 4.63 -4.87 -18.57
C LEU A 134 4.32 -5.65 -17.29
N LEU A 135 5.01 -6.77 -17.02
CA LEU A 135 4.82 -7.51 -15.77
C LEU A 135 5.10 -6.65 -14.52
N LEU A 136 6.03 -5.70 -14.63
CA LEU A 136 6.35 -4.72 -13.58
C LEU A 136 5.26 -3.65 -13.40
N CYS A 137 4.52 -3.28 -14.47
CA CYS A 137 3.43 -2.31 -14.38
C CYS A 137 2.17 -2.83 -13.65
N PHE A 138 1.94 -4.15 -13.60
CA PHE A 138 0.78 -4.71 -12.89
C PHE A 138 0.81 -4.48 -11.36
N TYR A 139 1.95 -4.08 -10.79
CA TYR A 139 2.08 -3.86 -9.34
C TYR A 139 1.34 -2.61 -8.81
N SER A 140 0.92 -1.67 -9.66
CA SER A 140 0.22 -0.45 -9.21
C SER A 140 -1.20 -0.69 -8.65
N THR A 141 -1.70 -1.92 -8.62
CA THR A 141 -3.02 -2.28 -8.05
C THR A 141 -2.97 -3.14 -6.78
N MET A 142 -1.80 -3.33 -6.17
CA MET A 142 -1.70 -3.98 -4.85
C MET A 142 -1.86 -2.97 -3.71
N SER A 143 -2.35 -3.43 -2.55
CA SER A 143 -2.35 -2.65 -1.31
C SER A 143 -0.93 -2.45 -0.75
N ALA A 144 -0.10 -3.49 -0.87
CA ALA A 144 1.33 -3.48 -0.56
C ALA A 144 2.11 -2.53 -1.48
N LYS A 145 2.37 -1.30 -1.01
CA LYS A 145 3.14 -0.27 -1.72
C LYS A 145 4.52 -0.06 -1.12
N SER A 146 5.51 0.12 -1.99
CA SER A 146 6.87 0.47 -1.60
C SER A 146 6.95 1.87 -0.99
N ILE A 147 7.88 2.06 -0.06
CA ILE A 147 8.24 3.35 0.55
C ILE A 147 9.74 3.63 0.34
N TYR A 148 10.15 4.88 0.52
CA TYR A 148 11.57 5.25 0.52
C TYR A 148 12.34 4.53 1.64
N GLU A 149 13.63 4.29 1.45
CA GLU A 149 14.50 3.72 2.46
C GLU A 149 14.54 4.61 3.71
N ALA A 150 14.63 5.93 3.53
CA ALA A 150 14.58 6.90 4.62
C ALA A 150 13.30 6.78 5.46
N ASP A 151 12.14 6.61 4.82
CA ASP A 151 10.85 6.45 5.49
C ASP A 151 10.79 5.16 6.32
N GLY A 152 11.22 4.05 5.72
CA GLY A 152 11.25 2.75 6.40
C GLY A 152 12.24 2.74 7.57
N LYS A 153 13.40 3.39 7.44
CA LYS A 153 14.37 3.57 8.53
C LYS A 153 13.85 4.46 9.64
N ALA A 154 13.13 5.53 9.33
CA ALA A 154 12.51 6.39 10.31
C ALA A 154 11.43 5.64 11.12
N ILE A 155 10.53 4.92 10.44
CA ILE A 155 9.52 4.05 11.06
C ILE A 155 10.19 3.00 11.95
N LEU A 156 11.19 2.29 11.43
CA LEU A 156 11.90 1.25 12.19
C LEU A 156 12.59 1.82 13.42
N ASN A 157 13.42 2.85 13.27
CA ASN A 157 14.16 3.45 14.38
C ASN A 157 13.23 3.97 15.48
N TYR A 158 12.11 4.60 15.11
CA TYR A 158 11.13 5.09 16.08
C TYR A 158 10.39 3.94 16.78
N HIS A 159 9.90 2.94 16.05
CA HIS A 159 9.01 1.93 16.63
C HIS A 159 9.71 0.71 17.25
N LEU A 160 10.99 0.45 16.97
CA LEU A 160 11.73 -0.71 17.51
C LEU A 160 11.76 -0.78 19.05
N THR A 161 11.65 0.37 19.72
CA THR A 161 11.57 0.49 21.19
C THR A 161 10.17 0.88 21.69
N ARG A 162 9.13 0.80 20.84
CA ARG A 162 7.76 1.26 21.15
C ARG A 162 6.67 0.26 20.76
N ALA A 163 6.87 -0.54 19.72
CA ALA A 163 5.92 -1.56 19.28
C ALA A 163 5.77 -2.68 20.34
N PRO A 164 4.55 -3.15 20.62
CA PRO A 164 4.32 -4.21 21.60
C PRO A 164 4.80 -5.57 21.08
N VAL A 165 5.75 -6.20 21.78
CA VAL A 165 6.26 -7.53 21.42
C VAL A 165 5.20 -8.62 21.64
N ILE A 166 5.14 -9.59 20.72
CA ILE A 166 4.14 -10.67 20.72
C ILE A 166 4.39 -11.65 21.89
N LYS A 167 5.66 -11.86 22.25
CA LYS A 167 6.11 -12.58 23.45
C LYS A 167 7.32 -11.87 24.06
N PRO A 168 7.68 -12.13 25.34
CA PRO A 168 8.87 -11.58 25.97
C PRO A 168 10.17 -12.02 25.27
N SER A 169 11.03 -11.03 24.98
CA SER A 169 12.39 -11.22 24.50
C SER A 169 13.33 -11.83 25.58
N PRO A 170 14.47 -12.44 25.20
CA PRO A 170 15.55 -12.79 26.14
C PRO A 170 16.18 -11.59 26.86
N LEU A 171 16.04 -10.37 26.31
CA LEU A 171 16.55 -9.13 26.89
C LEU A 171 15.40 -8.27 27.45
N PRO A 172 15.65 -7.47 28.51
CA PRO A 172 14.63 -6.59 29.07
C PRO A 172 14.15 -5.52 28.07
N PRO A 173 12.98 -4.90 28.29
CA PRO A 173 12.63 -3.64 27.62
C PRO A 173 13.73 -2.59 27.83
N ALA A 174 13.99 -1.76 26.82
CA ALA A 174 14.94 -0.66 26.96
C ALA A 174 14.30 0.47 27.78
N ASP A 175 15.00 0.96 28.81
CA ASP A 175 14.54 2.09 29.65
C ASP A 175 14.43 3.41 28.87
N THR A 176 15.12 3.49 27.73
CA THR A 176 15.13 4.65 26.83
C THR A 176 14.80 4.22 25.40
N HIS A 177 14.18 5.14 24.65
CA HIS A 177 13.96 4.95 23.23
C HIS A 177 15.22 5.26 22.41
N ASN A 178 15.29 4.69 21.21
CA ASN A 178 16.35 5.01 20.25
C ASN A 178 16.49 6.53 20.03
N PRO A 179 17.73 7.04 19.89
CA PRO A 179 17.95 8.43 19.49
C PRO A 179 17.43 8.67 18.06
N PRO A 180 17.17 9.93 17.66
CA PRO A 180 16.80 10.25 16.30
C PRO A 180 17.82 9.74 15.27
N PRO A 181 17.37 9.18 14.12
CA PRO A 181 18.26 8.58 13.14
C PRO A 181 18.89 9.68 12.26
N LYS A 182 20.19 9.55 11.94
CA LYS A 182 20.91 10.52 11.09
C LYS A 182 20.64 10.25 9.62
N LEU A 183 19.43 10.59 9.19
CA LEU A 183 18.95 10.47 7.80
C LEU A 183 18.88 11.88 7.19
N ALA A 184 19.75 12.17 6.22
CA ALA A 184 19.68 13.39 5.42
C ALA A 184 19.07 13.07 4.05
N SER A 185 17.75 13.24 3.95
CA SER A 185 16.98 13.06 2.71
C SER A 185 16.98 14.35 1.89
N LEU A 186 17.33 14.24 0.61
CA LEU A 186 17.48 15.37 -0.32
C LEU A 186 16.56 15.19 -1.52
N ASP A 187 15.89 16.26 -1.94
CA ASP A 187 14.92 16.27 -3.06
C ASP A 187 15.29 17.37 -4.07
N PHE A 188 15.51 16.98 -5.33
CA PHE A 188 15.97 17.82 -6.42
C PHE A 188 14.86 18.04 -7.45
N GLN A 189 13.86 18.84 -7.04
CA GLN A 189 12.71 19.24 -7.86
C GLN A 189 13.14 19.98 -9.15
N PRO A 190 12.40 19.86 -10.27
CA PRO A 190 12.81 20.35 -11.60
C PRO A 190 13.26 21.81 -11.66
N ASP A 191 12.56 22.69 -10.94
CA ASP A 191 12.79 24.13 -10.97
C ASP A 191 13.77 24.63 -9.88
N THR A 192 14.42 23.71 -9.15
CA THR A 192 15.30 24.05 -8.01
C THR A 192 16.78 23.84 -8.36
N ALA A 193 17.61 24.85 -8.09
CA ALA A 193 19.05 24.74 -8.30
C ALA A 193 19.68 23.70 -7.35
N VAL A 194 20.47 22.79 -7.91
CA VAL A 194 21.13 21.68 -7.18
C VAL A 194 21.91 22.18 -5.97
N GLU A 195 22.69 23.24 -6.12
CA GLU A 195 23.46 23.85 -5.03
C GLU A 195 22.56 24.34 -3.89
N ALA A 196 21.40 24.93 -4.17
CA ALA A 196 20.49 25.44 -3.14
C ALA A 196 19.88 24.31 -2.28
N VAL A 197 19.67 23.11 -2.84
CA VAL A 197 19.25 21.93 -2.07
C VAL A 197 20.38 21.45 -1.16
N LEU A 198 21.63 21.48 -1.64
CA LEU A 198 22.81 21.07 -0.88
C LEU A 198 23.15 22.06 0.24
N ASP A 199 23.05 23.36 -0.01
CA ASP A 199 23.23 24.41 1.00
C ASP A 199 22.13 24.34 2.08
N GLN A 200 20.88 24.09 1.66
CA GLN A 200 19.78 23.84 2.60
C GLN A 200 19.98 22.56 3.41
N ALA A 201 20.64 21.53 2.85
CA ALA A 201 20.99 20.32 3.59
C ALA A 201 21.99 20.60 4.71
N GLU A 202 23.01 21.44 4.47
CA GLU A 202 23.98 21.84 5.49
C GLU A 202 23.32 22.59 6.66
N ALA A 203 22.33 23.44 6.36
CA ALA A 203 21.54 24.14 7.38
C ALA A 203 20.56 23.22 8.15
N THR A 204 19.91 22.27 7.46
CA THR A 204 18.95 21.33 8.06
C THR A 204 19.63 20.21 8.86
N TYR A 205 20.81 19.77 8.43
CA TYR A 205 21.54 18.64 8.99
C TYR A 205 22.98 19.03 9.40
N PRO A 206 23.19 19.85 10.45
CA PRO A 206 24.53 20.35 10.83
C PRO A 206 25.58 19.26 11.11
N TRP A 207 25.16 18.01 11.36
CA TRP A 207 26.04 16.87 11.52
C TRP A 207 26.76 16.43 10.22
N LEU A 208 26.33 16.91 9.05
CA LEU A 208 27.08 16.76 7.79
C LEU A 208 28.43 17.51 7.83
N LEU A 209 28.47 18.66 8.51
CA LEU A 209 29.66 19.51 8.65
C LEU A 209 30.55 19.11 9.84
N ALA A 210 30.26 17.99 10.52
CA ALA A 210 31.02 17.55 11.69
C ALA A 210 32.48 17.16 11.31
N PRO A 211 33.51 17.72 11.98
CA PRO A 211 34.90 17.43 11.66
C PRO A 211 35.24 15.94 11.70
N GLY A 212 35.89 15.43 10.65
CA GLY A 212 36.28 14.02 10.52
C GLY A 212 35.13 13.05 10.20
N ALA A 213 33.89 13.51 10.11
CA ALA A 213 32.76 12.65 9.79
C ALA A 213 32.86 12.03 8.39
N ARG A 214 32.37 10.80 8.28
CA ARG A 214 32.33 10.00 7.06
C ARG A 214 30.91 9.57 6.77
N PHE A 215 30.56 9.51 5.49
CA PHE A 215 29.20 9.32 5.02
C PHE A 215 29.10 8.27 3.92
N VAL A 216 27.89 7.72 3.80
CA VAL A 216 27.37 7.05 2.62
C VAL A 216 26.37 8.00 1.95
N ALA A 217 26.46 8.17 0.63
CA ALA A 217 25.45 8.84 -0.17
C ALA A 217 24.97 7.93 -1.30
N LYS A 218 23.65 7.88 -1.51
CA LYS A 218 22.99 6.96 -2.45
C LYS A 218 21.64 7.51 -2.93
N PRO A 219 21.17 7.19 -4.14
CA PRO A 219 19.80 7.48 -4.54
C PRO A 219 18.81 6.67 -3.70
N ASP A 220 17.70 7.30 -3.33
CA ASP A 220 16.57 6.67 -2.64
C ASP A 220 15.32 6.81 -3.53
N GLN A 221 15.23 5.97 -4.56
CA GLN A 221 14.13 5.94 -5.54
C GLN A 221 13.75 4.50 -5.87
N LEU A 222 13.67 3.64 -4.84
CA LEU A 222 13.40 2.20 -4.95
C LEU A 222 14.42 1.40 -5.79
N ILE A 223 15.53 2.02 -6.22
CA ILE A 223 16.60 1.41 -7.02
C ILE A 223 17.26 0.27 -6.25
N LYS A 224 17.25 -0.94 -6.84
CA LYS A 224 17.90 -2.12 -6.28
C LYS A 224 19.35 -2.23 -6.74
N ARG A 225 20.16 -3.01 -5.99
CA ARG A 225 21.56 -3.34 -6.32
C ARG A 225 22.47 -2.12 -6.56
N ARG A 226 22.17 -0.96 -5.95
CA ARG A 226 22.83 0.35 -6.15
C ARG A 226 24.36 0.28 -6.23
N GLY A 227 25.02 -0.53 -5.39
CA GLY A 227 26.47 -0.72 -5.42
C GLY A 227 27.00 -1.30 -6.73
N LYS A 228 26.31 -2.28 -7.31
CA LYS A 228 26.67 -2.90 -8.61
C LYS A 228 26.33 -2.00 -9.80
N SER A 229 25.49 -0.98 -9.61
CA SER A 229 25.20 0.08 -10.58
C SER A 229 26.11 1.32 -10.44
N GLY A 230 27.08 1.32 -9.52
CA GLY A 230 27.93 2.50 -9.25
C GLY A 230 27.22 3.65 -8.53
N LEU A 231 26.04 3.42 -7.96
CA LEU A 231 25.17 4.40 -7.32
C LEU A 231 25.33 4.45 -5.79
N LEU A 232 26.53 4.15 -5.28
CA LEU A 232 26.90 4.32 -3.87
C LEU A 232 28.23 5.09 -3.76
N ALA A 233 28.23 6.23 -3.08
CA ALA A 233 29.44 6.86 -2.59
C ALA A 233 29.69 6.40 -1.14
N LEU A 234 30.74 5.62 -0.91
CA LEU A 234 31.08 5.04 0.40
C LEU A 234 32.27 5.74 1.06
N ASN A 235 32.25 5.82 2.40
CA ASN A 235 33.32 6.39 3.25
C ASN A 235 33.80 7.79 2.82
N LYS A 236 32.86 8.65 2.40
CA LYS A 236 33.16 10.00 1.88
C LYS A 236 33.08 11.06 2.96
N THR A 237 33.94 12.08 2.87
CA THR A 237 33.70 13.35 3.58
C THR A 237 32.47 14.05 2.99
N TRP A 238 31.87 15.01 3.70
CA TRP A 238 30.71 15.74 3.16
C TRP A 238 31.03 16.44 1.84
N ALA A 239 32.19 17.09 1.70
CA ALA A 239 32.57 17.74 0.45
C ALA A 239 32.63 16.77 -0.76
N GLU A 240 33.17 15.56 -0.56
CA GLU A 240 33.17 14.50 -1.58
C GLU A 240 31.75 13.99 -1.90
N ALA A 241 30.91 13.81 -0.87
CA ALA A 241 29.52 13.35 -1.04
C ALA A 241 28.65 14.40 -1.74
N ARG A 242 28.74 15.67 -1.31
CA ARG A 242 28.08 16.85 -1.90
C ARG A 242 28.41 16.97 -3.38
N ALA A 243 29.69 16.85 -3.76
CA ALA A 243 30.13 16.86 -5.15
C ALA A 243 29.60 15.65 -5.96
N TRP A 244 29.64 14.45 -5.37
CA TRP A 244 29.11 13.23 -6.02
C TRP A 244 27.59 13.29 -6.26
N ILE A 245 26.84 13.91 -5.35
CA ILE A 245 25.40 14.16 -5.51
C ILE A 245 25.19 15.25 -6.58
N ALA A 246 25.91 16.37 -6.53
CA ALA A 246 25.81 17.45 -7.51
C ALA A 246 26.11 17.00 -8.95
N GLU A 247 27.00 16.03 -9.14
CA GLU A 247 27.29 15.43 -10.43
C GLU A 247 26.09 14.64 -11.01
N ARG A 248 25.15 14.16 -10.16
CA ARG A 248 24.08 13.21 -10.53
C ARG A 248 22.66 13.75 -10.38
N ALA A 249 22.44 14.69 -9.47
CA ALA A 249 21.13 15.27 -9.21
C ALA A 249 20.50 15.91 -10.47
N GLY A 250 19.23 15.61 -10.71
CA GLY A 250 18.46 16.12 -11.85
C GLY A 250 18.84 15.53 -13.21
N LYS A 251 19.74 14.53 -13.28
CA LYS A 251 20.16 13.87 -14.52
C LYS A 251 19.52 12.50 -14.71
N GLU A 252 19.38 12.09 -15.96
CA GLU A 252 18.99 10.72 -16.32
C GLU A 252 20.08 9.71 -15.93
N GLN A 253 19.64 8.55 -15.45
CA GLN A 253 20.46 7.40 -15.13
C GLN A 253 19.77 6.15 -15.69
N GLN A 254 20.51 5.33 -16.44
CA GLN A 254 20.06 3.98 -16.78
C GLN A 254 20.40 3.01 -15.64
N VAL A 255 19.44 2.19 -15.24
CA VAL A 255 19.62 1.04 -14.34
C VAL A 255 18.98 -0.17 -14.99
N GLU A 256 19.79 -1.20 -15.29
CA GLU A 256 19.37 -2.37 -16.07
C GLU A 256 18.68 -1.95 -17.39
N THR A 257 17.37 -2.20 -17.55
CA THR A 257 16.59 -1.82 -18.75
C THR A 257 15.80 -0.51 -18.61
N VAL A 258 15.91 0.18 -17.47
CA VAL A 258 15.07 1.32 -17.09
C VAL A 258 15.89 2.60 -17.07
N VAL A 259 15.38 3.68 -17.66
CA VAL A 259 15.97 5.03 -17.58
C VAL A 259 15.07 5.92 -16.74
N GLY A 260 15.64 6.69 -15.81
CA GLY A 260 14.91 7.64 -14.97
C GLY A 260 15.80 8.74 -14.41
N VAL A 261 15.19 9.84 -13.96
CA VAL A 261 15.92 10.99 -13.40
C VAL A 261 16.23 10.77 -11.92
N LEU A 262 17.47 11.06 -11.52
CA LEU A 262 17.90 11.02 -10.12
C LEU A 262 17.43 12.28 -9.36
N ARG A 263 16.29 12.14 -8.67
CA ARG A 263 15.57 13.18 -7.91
C ARG A 263 15.81 13.13 -6.41
N HIS A 264 15.92 11.93 -5.84
CA HIS A 264 15.96 11.75 -4.38
C HIS A 264 17.23 11.02 -3.94
N PHE A 265 17.91 11.57 -2.95
CA PHE A 265 19.13 11.01 -2.38
C PHE A 265 19.02 10.92 -0.86
N LEU A 266 19.60 9.86 -0.30
CA LEU A 266 19.75 9.65 1.13
C LEU A 266 21.24 9.69 1.47
N VAL A 267 21.59 10.50 2.48
CA VAL A 267 22.93 10.59 3.06
C VAL A 267 22.88 10.18 4.52
N GLU A 268 23.78 9.28 4.91
CA GLU A 268 23.84 8.67 6.24
C GLU A 268 25.30 8.59 6.73
N PRO A 269 25.57 8.54 8.04
CA PRO A 269 26.90 8.23 8.57
C PRO A 269 27.43 6.89 8.05
N PHE A 270 28.70 6.87 7.64
CA PHE A 270 29.40 5.62 7.33
C PHE A 270 29.74 4.89 8.63
N VAL A 271 29.30 3.64 8.75
CA VAL A 271 29.64 2.73 9.85
C VAL A 271 30.82 1.86 9.40
N PRO A 272 32.04 2.03 9.96
CA PRO A 272 33.17 1.14 9.66
C PRO A 272 32.93 -0.22 10.32
N HIS A 273 32.94 -1.30 9.54
CA HIS A 273 32.71 -2.66 10.02
C HIS A 273 33.45 -3.70 9.16
N PRO A 274 33.84 -4.86 9.74
CA PRO A 274 34.33 -6.02 8.97
C PRO A 274 33.21 -6.71 8.18
N GLN A 275 33.54 -7.32 7.04
CA GLN A 275 32.56 -8.02 6.20
C GLN A 275 31.92 -9.24 6.89
N ASP A 276 32.62 -9.91 7.80
CA ASP A 276 32.08 -11.00 8.64
C ASP A 276 31.11 -10.52 9.74
N THR A 277 30.81 -9.22 9.77
CA THR A 277 29.71 -8.64 10.57
C THR A 277 28.49 -8.22 9.73
N GLU A 278 28.48 -8.48 8.42
CA GLU A 278 27.32 -8.26 7.54
C GLU A 278 26.38 -9.48 7.52
N TYR A 279 25.13 -9.27 7.95
CA TYR A 279 24.05 -10.27 7.93
C TYR A 279 22.94 -9.84 6.95
N TYR A 280 22.04 -10.77 6.65
CA TYR A 280 20.80 -10.52 5.90
C TYR A 280 19.60 -10.84 6.78
N ILE A 281 18.57 -9.99 6.75
CA ILE A 281 17.23 -10.34 7.25
C ILE A 281 16.14 -9.85 6.30
N ASN A 282 15.13 -10.69 6.07
CA ASN A 282 13.88 -10.31 5.43
C ASN A 282 12.68 -10.86 6.20
N ILE A 283 11.60 -10.09 6.22
CA ILE A 283 10.28 -10.50 6.67
C ILE A 283 9.30 -10.22 5.53
N ASN A 284 8.51 -11.22 5.12
CA ASN A 284 7.53 -11.06 4.06
C ASN A 284 6.24 -11.85 4.36
N SER A 285 5.09 -11.23 4.09
CA SER A 285 3.79 -11.86 4.32
C SER A 285 3.43 -12.83 3.20
N VAL A 286 2.87 -13.98 3.58
CA VAL A 286 2.19 -14.94 2.72
C VAL A 286 0.77 -15.17 3.24
N ARG A 287 0.02 -16.11 2.66
CA ARG A 287 -1.38 -16.37 3.05
C ARG A 287 -1.48 -17.07 4.41
N GLU A 288 -0.47 -17.84 4.78
CA GLU A 288 -0.42 -18.72 5.95
C GLU A 288 0.20 -18.04 7.19
N GLY A 289 0.90 -16.92 7.00
CA GLY A 289 1.67 -16.21 8.02
C GLY A 289 2.72 -15.30 7.39
N ASP A 290 3.73 -14.93 8.17
CA ASP A 290 4.89 -14.16 7.71
C ASP A 290 6.15 -15.04 7.75
N TRP A 291 6.89 -15.10 6.65
CA TRP A 291 8.21 -15.71 6.64
C TRP A 291 9.24 -14.73 7.17
N ILE A 292 10.12 -15.23 8.04
CA ILE A 292 11.38 -14.58 8.42
C ILE A 292 12.52 -15.38 7.77
N LEU A 293 13.36 -14.69 7.00
CA LEU A 293 14.56 -15.19 6.34
C LEU A 293 15.80 -14.60 7.04
N PHE A 294 16.82 -15.41 7.34
CA PHE A 294 18.06 -14.93 7.95
C PHE A 294 19.31 -15.64 7.39
N THR A 295 20.41 -14.90 7.19
CA THR A 295 21.75 -15.50 7.00
C THR A 295 22.90 -14.59 7.46
N HIS A 296 24.02 -15.22 7.79
CA HIS A 296 25.34 -14.64 8.07
C HIS A 296 26.16 -14.23 6.83
N GLU A 297 25.66 -14.47 5.62
CA GLU A 297 26.31 -14.08 4.37
C GLU A 297 25.64 -12.81 3.81
N GLY A 298 25.74 -11.70 4.55
CA GLY A 298 25.13 -10.44 4.14
C GLY A 298 25.83 -9.72 2.99
N GLY A 299 25.30 -8.55 2.66
CA GLY A 299 25.94 -7.58 1.77
C GLY A 299 25.61 -7.73 0.29
N VAL A 300 26.45 -7.09 -0.54
CA VAL A 300 26.26 -7.01 -2.00
C VAL A 300 26.43 -8.35 -2.73
N ASP A 301 27.10 -9.33 -2.11
CA ASP A 301 27.48 -10.62 -2.69
C ASP A 301 26.77 -11.83 -2.05
N VAL A 302 25.70 -11.60 -1.27
CA VAL A 302 24.81 -12.64 -0.72
C VAL A 302 24.37 -13.66 -1.79
N GLY A 303 24.12 -13.22 -3.02
CA GLY A 303 23.76 -14.08 -4.15
C GLY A 303 22.29 -14.52 -4.12
N ASP A 304 22.03 -15.81 -4.29
CA ASP A 304 20.69 -16.39 -4.11
C ASP A 304 20.38 -16.55 -2.62
N VAL A 305 19.64 -15.58 -2.07
CA VAL A 305 19.26 -15.56 -0.66
C VAL A 305 18.23 -16.64 -0.33
N ASP A 306 17.35 -16.98 -1.29
CA ASP A 306 16.26 -17.94 -1.10
C ASP A 306 16.78 -19.37 -0.94
N ALA A 307 17.94 -19.69 -1.53
CA ALA A 307 18.65 -20.95 -1.35
C ALA A 307 19.58 -21.00 -0.12
N LYS A 308 20.05 -19.83 0.38
CA LYS A 308 21.03 -19.75 1.48
C LYS A 308 20.44 -19.50 2.87
N ALA A 309 19.34 -18.74 2.95
CA ALA A 309 18.79 -18.28 4.21
C ALA A 309 18.07 -19.40 4.98
N GLU A 310 18.25 -19.39 6.30
CA GLU A 310 17.39 -20.12 7.23
C GLU A 310 16.00 -19.46 7.25
N LYS A 311 14.94 -20.26 7.39
CA LYS A 311 13.55 -19.80 7.18
C LYS A 311 12.61 -20.25 8.30
N LEU A 312 11.91 -19.29 8.89
CA LEU A 312 10.93 -19.51 9.96
C LEU A 312 9.59 -18.86 9.59
N LEU A 313 8.51 -19.63 9.58
CA LEU A 313 7.16 -19.12 9.35
C LEU A 313 6.49 -18.76 10.69
N VAL A 314 6.16 -17.49 10.89
CA VAL A 314 5.28 -17.05 11.97
C VAL A 314 3.83 -17.16 11.49
N PRO A 315 3.00 -18.05 12.03
CA PRO A 315 1.63 -18.26 11.52
C PRO A 315 0.69 -17.11 11.91
N VAL A 316 -0.33 -16.84 11.07
CA VAL A 316 -1.37 -15.80 11.31
C VAL A 316 -2.01 -15.88 12.71
N ASN A 317 -2.12 -17.10 13.27
CA ASN A 317 -2.54 -17.28 14.65
C ASN A 317 -1.37 -17.03 15.61
N LEU A 318 -1.14 -15.77 16.01
CA LEU A 318 -0.05 -15.36 16.92
C LEU A 318 0.00 -16.07 18.28
N LYS A 319 -1.03 -16.85 18.67
CA LYS A 319 -0.91 -17.80 19.81
C LYS A 319 0.12 -18.91 19.56
N GLN A 320 0.44 -19.17 18.30
CA GLN A 320 1.47 -20.07 17.79
C GLN A 320 2.72 -19.30 17.34
N TYR A 321 2.90 -18.04 17.75
CA TYR A 321 4.19 -17.35 17.61
C TYR A 321 5.29 -18.20 18.27
N PRO A 322 6.48 -18.35 17.67
CA PRO A 322 7.53 -19.23 18.20
C PRO A 322 8.04 -18.80 19.59
N SER A 323 8.80 -19.67 20.25
CA SER A 323 9.60 -19.33 21.44
C SER A 323 10.96 -18.73 21.05
N ASN A 324 11.67 -18.17 22.02
CA ASN A 324 13.01 -17.61 21.79
C ASN A 324 14.02 -18.69 21.35
N GLU A 325 13.84 -19.91 21.86
CA GLU A 325 14.62 -21.10 21.51
C GLU A 325 14.27 -21.59 20.09
N GLU A 326 12.99 -21.56 19.70
CA GLU A 326 12.55 -21.90 18.34
C GLU A 326 13.05 -20.87 17.31
N ILE A 327 13.07 -19.58 17.64
CA ILE A 327 13.68 -18.53 16.80
C ILE A 327 15.20 -18.76 16.66
N ALA A 328 15.90 -19.01 17.76
CA ALA A 328 17.35 -19.26 17.73
C ALA A 328 17.70 -20.54 16.95
N ALA A 329 16.95 -21.63 17.13
CA ALA A 329 17.18 -22.88 16.41
C ALA A 329 16.82 -22.77 14.91
N GLY A 330 15.73 -22.06 14.58
CA GLY A 330 15.20 -21.94 13.23
C GLY A 330 15.87 -20.89 12.34
N LEU A 331 16.58 -19.90 12.92
CA LEU A 331 17.24 -18.83 12.16
C LEU A 331 18.73 -18.65 12.47
N LEU A 332 19.18 -18.99 13.69
CA LEU A 332 20.52 -18.64 14.19
C LEU A 332 21.48 -19.85 14.30
N SER A 333 21.15 -20.96 13.65
CA SER A 333 21.87 -22.24 13.68
C SER A 333 23.37 -22.12 13.35
N LYS A 334 23.72 -21.23 12.40
CA LYS A 334 25.08 -20.95 11.92
C LYS A 334 25.81 -19.85 12.72
N ILE A 335 25.17 -19.24 13.71
CA ILE A 335 25.65 -18.01 14.38
C ILE A 335 26.30 -18.33 15.73
N PRO A 336 27.39 -17.63 16.14
CA PRO A 336 27.97 -17.78 17.48
C PRO A 336 26.94 -17.54 18.59
N LYS A 337 26.81 -18.50 19.52
CA LYS A 337 25.80 -18.50 20.59
C LYS A 337 25.77 -17.24 21.47
N GLY A 338 26.91 -16.58 21.67
CA GLY A 338 26.99 -15.33 22.44
C GLY A 338 26.16 -14.18 21.85
N LEU A 339 25.89 -14.22 20.53
CA LEU A 339 25.07 -13.21 19.84
C LEU A 339 23.57 -13.57 19.79
N HIS A 340 23.18 -14.80 20.17
CA HIS A 340 21.81 -15.28 20.02
C HIS A 340 20.81 -14.42 20.79
N ASN A 341 21.11 -14.02 22.04
CA ASN A 341 20.19 -13.21 22.84
C ASN A 341 19.89 -11.84 22.19
N VAL A 342 20.91 -11.18 21.61
CA VAL A 342 20.76 -9.88 20.93
C VAL A 342 20.02 -10.04 19.61
N LEU A 343 20.30 -11.10 18.85
CA LEU A 343 19.64 -11.34 17.57
C LEU A 343 18.18 -11.78 17.74
N VAL A 344 17.86 -12.64 18.72
CA VAL A 344 16.47 -12.99 19.04
C VAL A 344 15.69 -11.77 19.55
N ASP A 345 16.30 -10.92 20.38
CA ASP A 345 15.70 -9.65 20.80
C ASP A 345 15.40 -8.75 19.60
N PHE A 346 16.40 -8.51 18.74
CA PHE A 346 16.25 -7.68 17.55
C PHE A 346 15.20 -8.24 16.58
N ILE A 347 15.20 -9.55 16.30
CA ILE A 347 14.21 -10.22 15.44
C ILE A 347 12.79 -10.09 16.03
N THR A 348 12.65 -10.27 17.35
CA THR A 348 11.36 -10.14 18.06
C THR A 348 10.81 -8.72 17.98
N ARG A 349 11.66 -7.71 18.19
CA ARG A 349 11.28 -6.28 18.07
C ARG A 349 11.03 -5.88 16.62
N LEU A 350 11.82 -6.36 15.67
CA LEU A 350 11.65 -6.10 14.24
C LEU A 350 10.31 -6.66 13.75
N TYR A 351 9.96 -7.89 14.15
CA TYR A 351 8.65 -8.48 13.84
C TYR A 351 7.50 -7.75 14.55
N ALA A 352 7.70 -7.26 15.78
CA ALA A 352 6.72 -6.41 16.45
C ALA A 352 6.44 -5.12 15.67
N VAL A 353 7.48 -4.44 15.16
CA VAL A 353 7.32 -3.27 14.26
C VAL A 353 6.65 -3.65 12.94
N TYR A 354 7.04 -4.78 12.35
CA TYR A 354 6.48 -5.29 11.10
C TYR A 354 4.95 -5.42 11.20
N VAL A 355 4.44 -6.07 12.24
CA VAL A 355 3.01 -6.24 12.49
C VAL A 355 2.34 -4.93 12.93
N ASP A 356 2.90 -4.22 13.91
CA ASP A 356 2.27 -3.04 14.52
C ASP A 356 2.13 -1.85 13.54
N CYS A 357 3.06 -1.75 12.58
CA CYS A 357 3.04 -0.76 11.51
C CYS A 357 2.54 -1.31 10.15
N GLN A 358 2.01 -2.54 10.09
CA GLN A 358 1.41 -3.13 8.87
C GLN A 358 2.35 -3.12 7.64
N PHE A 359 3.58 -3.57 7.84
CA PHE A 359 4.47 -3.95 6.76
C PHE A 359 3.98 -5.24 6.07
N THR A 360 4.26 -5.37 4.78
CA THR A 360 3.99 -6.56 3.95
C THR A 360 5.26 -7.14 3.32
N TYR A 361 6.35 -6.36 3.38
CA TYR A 361 7.71 -6.75 3.03
C TYR A 361 8.67 -5.82 3.79
N LEU A 362 9.71 -6.36 4.40
CA LEU A 362 10.80 -5.61 5.02
C LEU A 362 12.09 -6.41 4.84
N GLU A 363 13.08 -5.83 4.17
CA GLU A 363 14.41 -6.42 3.91
C GLU A 363 15.47 -5.44 4.40
N ILE A 364 16.50 -5.96 5.09
CA ILE A 364 17.68 -5.21 5.54
C ILE A 364 18.91 -5.96 5.05
N ASN A 365 19.70 -5.35 4.16
CA ASN A 365 20.88 -5.97 3.57
C ASN A 365 22.00 -4.95 3.19
N PRO A 366 23.07 -4.78 3.98
CA PRO A 366 23.41 -5.57 5.16
C PRO A 366 22.73 -5.07 6.44
N LEU A 367 22.38 -6.04 7.30
CA LEU A 367 22.21 -5.86 8.73
C LEU A 367 23.58 -6.04 9.39
N VAL A 368 24.20 -4.97 9.85
CA VAL A 368 25.54 -5.02 10.45
C VAL A 368 25.44 -5.25 11.96
N VAL A 369 26.10 -6.29 12.46
CA VAL A 369 26.02 -6.71 13.87
C VAL A 369 27.44 -6.77 14.45
N ILE A 370 27.89 -5.67 15.04
CA ILE A 370 29.26 -5.51 15.57
C ILE A 370 29.27 -5.97 17.03
N PRO A 371 29.93 -7.08 17.39
CA PRO A 371 29.97 -7.59 18.75
C PRO A 371 30.83 -6.72 19.68
N ASN A 372 30.58 -6.81 20.99
CA ASN A 372 31.55 -6.37 22.01
C ASN A 372 32.75 -7.33 22.08
N GLU A 373 33.80 -6.94 22.81
CA GLU A 373 35.05 -7.70 22.93
C GLU A 373 34.81 -9.15 23.43
N ASP A 374 33.92 -9.32 24.41
CA ASP A 374 33.54 -10.63 24.97
C ASP A 374 32.61 -11.47 24.06
N LYS A 375 32.08 -10.87 22.98
CA LYS A 375 31.03 -11.45 22.10
C LYS A 375 29.75 -11.89 22.84
N THR A 376 29.43 -11.21 23.95
CA THR A 376 28.24 -11.39 24.79
C THR A 376 27.11 -10.42 24.46
N SER A 377 27.40 -9.37 23.70
CA SER A 377 26.44 -8.38 23.19
C SER A 377 26.91 -7.84 21.84
N ALA A 378 26.05 -7.08 21.14
CA ALA A 378 26.38 -6.45 19.87
C ALA A 378 25.60 -5.15 19.64
N SER A 379 26.19 -4.25 18.87
CA SER A 379 25.47 -3.10 18.28
C SER A 379 24.96 -3.48 16.89
N VAL A 380 23.70 -3.14 16.60
CA VAL A 380 22.98 -3.54 15.38
C VAL A 380 22.67 -2.30 14.55
N HIS A 381 23.09 -2.30 13.27
CA HIS A 381 22.94 -1.17 12.34
C HIS A 381 22.34 -1.66 11.01
N PHE A 382 21.21 -1.11 10.61
CA PHE A 382 20.53 -1.46 9.35
C PHE A 382 20.98 -0.51 8.22
N LEU A 383 21.94 -0.94 7.39
CA LEU A 383 22.62 -0.04 6.45
C LEU A 383 21.90 0.15 5.11
N ASP A 384 21.17 -0.87 4.64
CA ASP A 384 20.14 -0.74 3.60
C ASP A 384 18.79 -1.16 4.20
N LEU A 385 17.68 -0.57 3.74
CA LEU A 385 16.33 -1.00 4.10
C LEU A 385 15.40 -0.89 2.90
N ALA A 386 14.71 -1.99 2.61
CA ALA A 386 13.77 -2.12 1.53
C ALA A 386 12.41 -2.58 2.05
N ALA A 387 11.39 -1.74 1.96
CA ALA A 387 10.10 -2.01 2.60
C ALA A 387 8.87 -1.77 1.72
N LYS A 388 7.77 -2.43 2.09
CA LYS A 388 6.41 -2.16 1.63
C LYS A 388 5.45 -2.14 2.81
N LEU A 389 4.53 -1.17 2.81
CA LEU A 389 3.42 -1.07 3.76
C LEU A 389 2.11 -1.47 3.06
N ASP A 390 1.14 -2.01 3.78
CA ASP A 390 -0.23 -2.10 3.25
C ASP A 390 -0.91 -0.73 3.33
N GLN A 391 -1.07 -0.05 2.19
CA GLN A 391 -1.73 1.27 2.16
C GLN A 391 -3.18 1.20 2.67
N THR A 392 -3.89 0.07 2.54
CA THR A 392 -5.28 0.00 3.02
C THR A 392 -5.38 0.07 4.54
N ALA A 393 -4.28 -0.15 5.27
CA ALA A 393 -4.18 0.10 6.71
C ALA A 393 -3.93 1.59 7.09
N GLU A 394 -3.90 2.53 6.14
CA GLU A 394 -3.63 3.95 6.41
C GLU A 394 -4.60 4.58 7.44
N PHE A 395 -5.85 4.11 7.50
CA PHE A 395 -6.84 4.55 8.49
C PHE A 395 -6.54 4.11 9.94
N GLU A 396 -5.67 3.11 10.12
CA GLU A 396 -5.30 2.51 11.42
C GLU A 396 -3.85 2.85 11.80
N CYS A 397 -2.93 2.76 10.84
CA CYS A 397 -1.49 2.93 11.05
C CYS A 397 -0.92 4.25 10.52
N GLY A 398 -1.67 5.06 9.78
CA GLY A 398 -1.18 6.30 9.17
C GLY A 398 -0.57 7.29 10.18
N THR A 399 -1.11 7.36 11.40
CA THR A 399 -0.55 8.16 12.50
C THR A 399 0.78 7.60 13.02
N LYS A 400 0.95 6.27 13.06
CA LYS A 400 2.21 5.61 13.44
C LYS A 400 3.30 5.86 12.39
N TRP A 401 2.95 5.80 11.11
CA TRP A 401 3.85 6.09 9.99
C TRP A 401 4.27 7.56 9.95
N ALA A 402 3.35 8.47 10.25
CA ALA A 402 3.60 9.91 10.24
C ALA A 402 4.47 10.35 11.44
N ILE A 403 4.18 9.88 12.66
CA ILE A 403 4.85 10.39 13.87
C ILE A 403 6.34 10.05 13.90
N ALA A 404 6.70 8.88 13.37
CA ALA A 404 8.09 8.43 13.21
C ALA A 404 8.91 9.31 12.25
N ARG A 405 8.23 10.09 11.39
CA ARG A 405 8.82 11.01 10.41
C ARG A 405 8.54 12.49 10.75
N SER A 406 8.03 12.77 11.95
CA SER A 406 7.93 14.14 12.46
C SER A 406 9.34 14.75 12.61
N PRO A 407 9.51 16.08 12.48
CA PRO A 407 10.81 16.73 12.67
C PRO A 407 11.48 16.36 14.00
N ALA A 408 10.69 16.26 15.08
CA ALA A 408 11.17 15.85 16.40
C ALA A 408 11.68 14.39 16.43
N ALA A 409 10.99 13.45 15.77
CA ALA A 409 11.44 12.05 15.66
C ALA A 409 12.72 11.91 14.81
N LEU A 410 12.92 12.80 13.84
CA LEU A 410 14.11 12.90 13.00
C LEU A 410 15.23 13.79 13.61
N GLY A 411 15.02 14.34 14.81
CA GLY A 411 16.02 15.15 15.52
C GLY A 411 16.28 16.53 14.90
N LEU A 412 15.37 16.97 14.04
CA LEU A 412 15.41 18.28 13.39
C LEU A 412 14.80 19.34 14.32
N ALA A 413 15.35 20.55 14.26
CA ALA A 413 14.72 21.71 14.87
C ALA A 413 13.32 21.94 14.25
N ALA A 414 12.39 22.48 15.04
CA ALA A 414 11.03 22.79 14.59
C ALA A 414 11.02 24.02 13.66
N THR A 415 11.50 23.85 12.43
CA THR A 415 11.36 24.82 11.35
C THR A 415 9.88 24.94 10.96
N THR A 416 9.44 26.15 10.64
CA THR A 416 8.08 26.42 10.18
C THR A 416 7.87 25.80 8.80
N ALA A 417 7.28 24.59 8.77
CA ALA A 417 7.08 23.82 7.55
C ALA A 417 6.27 24.60 6.49
N SER A 418 6.61 24.37 5.22
CA SER A 418 6.05 25.08 4.07
C SER A 418 4.55 24.81 3.88
N THR A 419 3.85 25.80 3.34
CA THR A 419 2.39 25.81 3.20
C THR A 419 1.88 24.86 2.11
N SER A 420 1.73 23.57 2.43
CA SER A 420 0.87 22.68 1.63
C SER A 420 0.24 21.56 2.47
N SER A 421 -1.08 21.37 2.31
CA SER A 421 -1.92 20.38 3.01
C SER A 421 -2.00 20.49 4.55
N LYS A 422 -2.92 19.73 5.17
CA LYS A 422 -3.20 19.80 6.62
C LYS A 422 -2.21 18.94 7.41
N VAL A 423 -1.04 19.48 7.73
CA VAL A 423 -0.20 18.92 8.80
C VAL A 423 -0.90 19.13 10.14
N THR A 424 -1.29 18.04 10.80
CA THR A 424 -1.53 18.08 12.25
C THR A 424 -0.16 17.97 12.90
N ILE A 425 0.29 19.05 13.53
CA ILE A 425 1.69 19.25 13.94
C ILE A 425 2.17 18.13 14.89
N ASP A 426 1.27 17.60 15.71
CA ASP A 426 1.51 16.51 16.66
C ASP A 426 1.77 15.14 16.00
N ALA A 427 1.45 14.99 14.70
CA ALA A 427 1.46 13.71 14.01
C ALA A 427 2.53 13.58 12.91
N GLY A 428 3.15 14.66 12.42
CA GLY A 428 4.12 14.60 11.32
C GLY A 428 3.48 14.46 9.91
N PRO A 429 4.28 14.17 8.86
CA PRO A 429 3.81 14.15 7.48
C PRO A 429 3.08 12.85 7.11
N PRO A 430 2.01 12.90 6.28
CA PRO A 430 1.32 11.70 5.79
C PRO A 430 2.25 10.85 4.91
N MET A 431 2.03 9.53 4.86
CA MET A 431 2.88 8.61 4.10
C MET A 431 2.85 8.94 2.60
N ASP A 432 4.02 8.93 1.97
CA ASP A 432 4.16 9.03 0.52
C ASP A 432 4.55 7.67 -0.05
N PHE A 433 4.10 7.37 -1.26
CA PHE A 433 4.25 6.06 -1.88
C PHE A 433 4.87 6.23 -3.28
N PRO A 434 6.21 6.29 -3.37
CA PRO A 434 6.90 6.55 -4.63
C PRO A 434 6.54 5.59 -5.75
N ALA A 435 6.49 6.13 -6.96
CA ALA A 435 6.47 5.32 -8.17
C ALA A 435 7.77 4.52 -8.33
N PRO A 436 7.76 3.39 -9.06
CA PRO A 436 8.98 2.70 -9.46
C PRO A 436 9.93 3.65 -10.21
N PHE A 437 11.24 3.43 -10.06
CA PHE A 437 12.25 4.15 -10.84
C PHE A 437 11.93 4.10 -12.34
N GLY A 438 12.22 5.21 -13.05
CA GLY A 438 11.88 5.38 -14.46
C GLY A 438 10.48 5.93 -14.74
N ARG A 439 9.65 6.14 -13.71
CA ARG A 439 8.38 6.88 -13.84
C ARG A 439 8.24 7.93 -12.75
N GLU A 440 8.05 9.19 -13.14
CA GLU A 440 7.53 10.23 -12.24
C GLU A 440 5.98 10.19 -12.28
N MET A 441 5.30 10.39 -11.14
CA MET A 441 3.84 10.48 -11.14
C MET A 441 3.38 11.80 -11.76
N SER A 442 2.46 11.74 -12.73
CA SER A 442 1.89 12.95 -13.32
C SER A 442 0.98 13.68 -12.33
N LYS A 443 0.79 14.99 -12.53
CA LYS A 443 -0.12 15.83 -11.72
C LYS A 443 -1.56 15.26 -11.75
N GLU A 444 -1.93 14.70 -12.88
CA GLU A 444 -3.20 14.04 -13.16
C GLU A 444 -3.31 12.68 -12.47
N GLU A 445 -2.26 11.85 -12.49
CA GLU A 445 -2.23 10.59 -11.72
C GLU A 445 -2.35 10.85 -10.21
N LYS A 446 -1.65 11.87 -9.70
CA LYS A 446 -1.77 12.29 -8.30
C LYS A 446 -3.18 12.79 -7.98
N TYR A 447 -3.80 13.59 -8.85
CA TYR A 447 -5.19 14.04 -8.70
C TYR A 447 -6.20 12.87 -8.65
N ILE A 448 -6.03 11.83 -9.48
CA ILE A 448 -6.87 10.63 -9.43
C ILE A 448 -6.63 9.84 -8.13
N SER A 449 -5.38 9.64 -7.72
CA SER A 449 -5.04 8.99 -6.43
C SER A 449 -5.60 9.76 -5.23
N ASP A 450 -5.59 11.10 -5.30
CA ASP A 450 -6.20 11.98 -4.29
C ASP A 450 -7.72 11.85 -4.24
N MET A 451 -8.38 11.55 -5.36
CA MET A 451 -9.84 11.35 -5.41
C MET A 451 -10.24 9.94 -4.95
N ASP A 452 -9.41 8.93 -5.26
CA ASP A 452 -9.52 7.53 -4.84
C ASP A 452 -9.43 7.39 -3.31
N ALA A 453 -8.41 7.97 -2.68
CA ALA A 453 -8.22 7.95 -1.22
C ALA A 453 -9.36 8.66 -0.43
N LYS A 454 -10.27 9.35 -1.11
CA LYS A 454 -11.39 10.10 -0.51
C LYS A 454 -12.75 9.43 -0.77
N THR A 455 -12.78 8.14 -1.14
CA THR A 455 -14.03 7.43 -1.47
C THR A 455 -13.99 5.92 -1.20
N GLY A 456 -15.16 5.27 -1.19
CA GLY A 456 -15.30 3.81 -1.19
C GLY A 456 -15.48 3.20 -2.60
N ALA A 457 -15.44 4.04 -3.63
CA ALA A 457 -15.19 3.62 -5.01
C ALA A 457 -13.69 3.32 -5.22
N SER A 458 -13.32 2.75 -6.36
CA SER A 458 -11.94 2.62 -6.81
C SER A 458 -11.75 3.41 -8.10
N LEU A 459 -10.68 4.20 -8.17
CA LEU A 459 -10.38 5.14 -9.25
C LEU A 459 -8.86 5.11 -9.49
N LYS A 460 -8.38 4.32 -10.45
CA LYS A 460 -6.93 4.16 -10.72
C LYS A 460 -6.57 4.70 -12.09
N LEU A 461 -5.49 5.47 -12.19
CA LEU A 461 -4.94 5.95 -13.46
C LEU A 461 -3.41 5.74 -13.48
N THR A 462 -2.88 5.37 -14.64
CA THR A 462 -1.46 5.33 -14.96
C THR A 462 -1.29 5.65 -16.44
N VAL A 463 -0.45 6.64 -16.75
CA VAL A 463 -0.05 7.01 -18.10
C VAL A 463 1.15 6.15 -18.49
N LEU A 464 1.03 5.44 -19.60
CA LEU A 464 2.05 4.55 -20.15
C LEU A 464 2.79 5.22 -21.31
N ASN A 465 2.05 5.90 -22.19
CA ASN A 465 2.59 6.68 -23.30
C ASN A 465 1.69 7.90 -23.52
N ALA A 466 2.09 9.07 -23.02
CA ALA A 466 1.30 10.30 -23.16
C ALA A 466 1.01 10.69 -24.63
N ASN A 467 1.81 10.22 -25.58
CA ASN A 467 1.63 10.46 -27.02
C ASN A 467 0.88 9.33 -27.75
N GLY A 468 0.49 8.25 -27.06
CA GLY A 468 -0.20 7.11 -27.65
C GLY A 468 -1.60 7.46 -28.17
N ARG A 469 -2.02 6.82 -29.26
CA ARG A 469 -3.33 7.08 -29.88
C ARG A 469 -4.50 6.32 -29.25
N ILE A 470 -4.25 5.32 -28.39
CA ILE A 470 -5.28 4.42 -27.83
C ILE A 470 -5.46 4.69 -26.34
N TRP A 471 -6.66 5.15 -25.97
CA TRP A 471 -7.02 5.54 -24.60
C TRP A 471 -8.17 4.70 -24.06
N THR A 472 -8.19 4.49 -22.74
CA THR A 472 -9.12 3.59 -22.05
C THR A 472 -9.86 4.29 -20.90
N LEU A 473 -11.19 4.15 -20.93
CA LEU A 473 -12.16 4.53 -19.88
C LEU A 473 -12.99 3.28 -19.51
N VAL A 474 -12.30 2.26 -18.99
CA VAL A 474 -12.89 0.96 -18.66
C VAL A 474 -13.29 0.91 -17.19
N ALA A 475 -14.49 0.40 -16.88
CA ALA A 475 -14.95 0.27 -15.49
C ALA A 475 -14.84 -1.16 -14.93
N GLY A 476 -14.11 -1.31 -13.82
CA GLY A 476 -13.79 -2.58 -13.16
C GLY A 476 -12.39 -3.09 -13.53
N GLY A 477 -11.49 -3.17 -12.55
CA GLY A 477 -10.09 -3.59 -12.73
C GLY A 477 -9.88 -4.92 -13.47
N GLY A 478 -10.72 -5.93 -13.21
CA GLY A 478 -10.68 -7.19 -13.97
C GLY A 478 -11.04 -7.04 -15.45
N ALA A 479 -11.76 -5.98 -15.83
CA ALA A 479 -12.07 -5.64 -17.21
C ALA A 479 -11.02 -4.71 -17.84
N SER A 480 -10.37 -3.81 -17.07
CA SER A 480 -9.30 -2.97 -17.62
C SER A 480 -8.08 -3.81 -18.06
N VAL A 481 -7.75 -4.86 -17.30
CA VAL A 481 -6.76 -5.86 -17.71
C VAL A 481 -7.16 -6.53 -19.03
N VAL A 482 -8.37 -7.08 -19.13
CA VAL A 482 -8.86 -7.76 -20.35
C VAL A 482 -8.93 -6.82 -21.58
N TYR A 483 -9.07 -5.51 -21.39
CA TYR A 483 -8.94 -4.52 -22.47
C TYR A 483 -7.48 -4.28 -22.86
N ALA A 484 -6.57 -4.10 -21.89
CA ALA A 484 -5.15 -3.95 -22.16
C ALA A 484 -4.56 -5.18 -22.86
N ASP A 485 -4.90 -6.39 -22.40
CA ASP A 485 -4.50 -7.66 -23.00
C ASP A 485 -5.02 -7.78 -24.44
N ALA A 486 -6.25 -7.33 -24.72
CA ALA A 486 -6.81 -7.34 -26.07
C ALA A 486 -6.11 -6.34 -27.02
N ILE A 487 -5.73 -5.16 -26.51
CA ILE A 487 -4.99 -4.13 -27.27
C ILE A 487 -3.55 -4.61 -27.55
N ALA A 488 -2.91 -5.25 -26.57
CA ALA A 488 -1.59 -5.88 -26.74
C ALA A 488 -1.64 -7.07 -27.71
N SER A 489 -2.66 -7.93 -27.60
CA SER A 489 -2.88 -9.07 -28.51
C SER A 489 -3.21 -8.63 -29.95
N ALA A 490 -3.75 -7.42 -30.14
CA ALA A 490 -3.93 -6.79 -31.44
C ALA A 490 -2.64 -6.15 -32.00
N GLY A 491 -1.52 -6.20 -31.26
CA GLY A 491 -0.21 -5.67 -31.68
C GLY A 491 0.03 -4.19 -31.34
N HIS A 492 -0.88 -3.52 -30.64
CA HIS A 492 -0.84 -2.07 -30.43
C HIS A 492 -0.36 -1.63 -29.03
N VAL A 493 0.44 -2.45 -28.35
CA VAL A 493 0.90 -2.18 -26.97
C VAL A 493 1.70 -0.86 -26.84
N SER A 494 2.47 -0.48 -27.86
CA SER A 494 3.21 0.80 -27.89
C SER A 494 2.33 2.04 -28.06
N GLU A 495 1.11 1.87 -28.54
CA GLU A 495 0.13 2.94 -28.75
C GLU A 495 -0.92 3.03 -27.64
N LEU A 496 -0.90 2.10 -26.67
CA LEU A 496 -1.71 2.15 -25.45
C LEU A 496 -1.19 3.27 -24.53
N ALA A 497 -1.97 4.34 -24.42
CA ALA A 497 -1.55 5.56 -23.75
C ALA A 497 -1.75 5.53 -22.23
N ASN A 498 -2.81 4.87 -21.74
CA ASN A 498 -3.11 4.76 -20.33
C ASN A 498 -3.63 3.38 -19.94
N TYR A 499 -3.30 2.96 -18.72
CA TYR A 499 -3.96 1.89 -17.99
C TYR A 499 -4.71 2.51 -16.80
N GLY A 500 -5.96 2.10 -16.57
CA GLY A 500 -6.75 2.63 -15.47
C GLY A 500 -8.14 2.02 -15.40
N GLU A 501 -8.83 2.26 -14.28
CA GLU A 501 -10.18 1.78 -14.05
C GLU A 501 -11.01 2.67 -13.12
N TYR A 502 -12.33 2.59 -13.24
CA TYR A 502 -13.27 3.12 -12.25
C TYR A 502 -14.28 2.05 -11.82
N SER A 503 -14.40 1.79 -10.51
CA SER A 503 -15.31 0.78 -9.97
C SER A 503 -15.74 1.07 -8.53
N GLY A 504 -16.40 0.12 -7.85
CA GLY A 504 -17.01 0.36 -6.53
C GLY A 504 -18.22 1.31 -6.55
N ALA A 505 -18.86 1.48 -7.71
CA ALA A 505 -20.00 2.39 -7.94
C ALA A 505 -19.72 3.89 -7.62
N PRO A 506 -18.82 4.54 -8.37
CA PRO A 506 -18.52 5.97 -8.19
C PRO A 506 -19.72 6.85 -8.55
N THR A 507 -19.75 8.05 -7.98
CA THR A 507 -20.77 9.07 -8.28
C THR A 507 -20.60 9.66 -9.68
N GLU A 508 -21.63 10.38 -10.16
CA GLU A 508 -21.56 11.13 -11.41
C GLU A 508 -20.36 12.10 -11.44
N THR A 509 -20.16 12.87 -10.38
CA THR A 509 -19.07 13.86 -10.29
C THR A 509 -17.69 13.22 -10.27
N GLN A 510 -17.50 12.09 -9.60
CA GLN A 510 -16.23 11.36 -9.64
C GLN A 510 -15.97 10.76 -11.03
N THR A 511 -17.00 10.20 -11.67
CA THR A 511 -16.88 9.64 -13.02
C THR A 511 -16.60 10.75 -14.04
N TYR A 512 -17.22 11.92 -13.89
CA TYR A 512 -16.93 13.12 -14.67
C TYR A 512 -15.49 13.60 -14.47
N ASN A 513 -15.01 13.76 -13.22
CA ASN A 513 -13.65 14.20 -12.95
C ASN A 513 -12.64 13.23 -13.57
N TYR A 514 -12.82 11.92 -13.36
CA TYR A 514 -11.97 10.88 -13.93
C TYR A 514 -11.98 10.90 -15.47
N ALA A 515 -13.17 10.96 -16.10
CA ALA A 515 -13.30 11.02 -17.55
C ALA A 515 -12.67 12.29 -18.13
N ARG A 516 -12.90 13.46 -17.51
CA ARG A 516 -12.31 14.73 -17.91
C ARG A 516 -10.79 14.70 -17.82
N THR A 517 -10.20 14.15 -16.75
CA THR A 517 -8.74 14.02 -16.62
C THR A 517 -8.13 13.16 -17.72
N VAL A 518 -8.77 12.04 -18.08
CA VAL A 518 -8.30 11.17 -19.17
C VAL A 518 -8.49 11.82 -20.55
N LEU A 519 -9.61 12.51 -20.79
CA LEU A 519 -9.86 13.25 -22.03
C LEU A 519 -8.89 14.42 -22.21
N ASP A 520 -8.60 15.18 -21.15
CA ASP A 520 -7.62 16.28 -21.17
C ASP A 520 -6.22 15.76 -21.53
N LEU A 521 -5.74 14.72 -20.85
CA LEU A 521 -4.48 14.04 -21.20
C LEU A 521 -4.44 13.56 -22.66
N MET A 522 -5.51 12.91 -23.12
CA MET A 522 -5.63 12.44 -24.50
C MET A 522 -5.53 13.56 -25.53
N LEU A 523 -6.08 14.74 -25.24
CA LEU A 523 -6.19 15.86 -26.19
C LEU A 523 -4.99 16.82 -26.14
N ARG A 524 -4.08 16.68 -25.17
CA ARG A 524 -2.75 17.32 -25.18
C ARG A 524 -1.79 16.71 -26.20
N ALA A 525 -1.92 15.41 -26.47
CA ALA A 525 -1.07 14.70 -27.44
C ALA A 525 -1.31 15.23 -28.87
N PRO A 526 -0.31 15.26 -29.77
CA PRO A 526 -0.45 15.85 -31.10
C PRO A 526 -1.54 15.19 -31.97
N LEU A 527 -2.01 15.95 -32.96
CA LEU A 527 -2.85 15.44 -34.05
C LEU A 527 -2.10 14.34 -34.82
N ARG A 528 -2.81 13.26 -35.16
CA ARG A 528 -2.27 12.10 -35.91
C ARG A 528 -3.08 11.85 -37.18
N PRO A 529 -2.45 11.45 -38.30
CA PRO A 529 -3.18 11.17 -39.54
C PRO A 529 -4.29 10.11 -39.38
N GLU A 530 -4.00 9.08 -38.58
CA GLU A 530 -4.86 7.93 -38.28
C GLU A 530 -5.91 8.21 -37.19
N GLY A 531 -5.94 9.42 -36.65
CA GLY A 531 -6.80 9.79 -35.51
C GLY A 531 -6.46 9.07 -34.20
N LYS A 532 -7.35 9.18 -33.22
CA LYS A 532 -7.25 8.57 -31.88
C LYS A 532 -8.40 7.59 -31.64
N VAL A 533 -8.25 6.67 -30.68
CA VAL A 533 -9.26 5.67 -30.31
C VAL A 533 -9.50 5.71 -28.80
N LEU A 534 -10.76 5.84 -28.38
CA LEU A 534 -11.18 5.88 -26.98
C LEU A 534 -12.14 4.72 -26.66
N PHE A 535 -11.71 3.79 -25.81
CA PHE A 535 -12.54 2.67 -25.36
C PHE A 535 -13.29 2.97 -24.06
N ILE A 536 -14.61 3.16 -24.13
CA ILE A 536 -15.50 3.40 -22.97
C ILE A 536 -16.17 2.06 -22.60
N GLY A 537 -15.44 1.23 -21.85
CA GLY A 537 -15.64 -0.21 -21.89
C GLY A 537 -15.97 -0.93 -20.57
N GLY A 538 -16.07 -2.25 -20.67
CA GLY A 538 -15.85 -3.19 -19.57
C GLY A 538 -16.97 -4.18 -19.27
N GLY A 539 -16.84 -4.85 -18.12
CA GLY A 539 -17.69 -5.98 -17.71
C GLY A 539 -19.14 -5.61 -17.39
N ILE A 540 -19.98 -6.64 -17.23
CA ILE A 540 -21.34 -6.48 -16.74
C ILE A 540 -21.25 -6.07 -15.26
N ALA A 541 -21.68 -4.86 -14.92
CA ALA A 541 -21.60 -4.38 -13.55
C ALA A 541 -22.65 -5.06 -12.64
N ASN A 542 -22.24 -5.46 -11.43
CA ASN A 542 -23.14 -6.09 -10.46
C ASN A 542 -24.05 -5.06 -9.74
N PHE A 543 -23.52 -3.88 -9.42
CA PHE A 543 -24.21 -2.87 -8.61
C PHE A 543 -23.96 -1.41 -9.03
N THR A 544 -22.94 -1.12 -9.86
CA THR A 544 -22.72 0.22 -10.43
C THR A 544 -23.88 0.63 -11.33
N ASN A 545 -24.52 1.77 -11.05
CA ASN A 545 -25.56 2.35 -11.89
C ASN A 545 -24.93 2.96 -13.16
N VAL A 546 -25.07 2.26 -14.29
CA VAL A 546 -24.43 2.62 -15.56
C VAL A 546 -24.94 3.98 -16.06
N ALA A 547 -26.22 4.29 -15.86
CA ALA A 547 -26.79 5.59 -16.23
C ALA A 547 -26.19 6.75 -15.44
N THR A 548 -25.89 6.57 -14.15
CA THR A 548 -25.20 7.58 -13.32
C THR A 548 -23.76 7.78 -13.74
N THR A 549 -23.01 6.70 -13.99
CA THR A 549 -21.63 6.82 -14.48
C THR A 549 -21.57 7.46 -15.87
N PHE A 550 -22.48 7.09 -16.78
CA PHE A 550 -22.48 7.63 -18.14
C PHE A 550 -22.94 9.09 -18.20
N LYS A 551 -23.78 9.58 -17.27
CA LYS A 551 -24.04 11.02 -17.13
C LYS A 551 -22.75 11.81 -16.85
N GLY A 552 -21.85 11.27 -16.02
CA GLY A 552 -20.54 11.86 -15.76
C GLY A 552 -19.64 11.89 -17.01
N VAL A 553 -19.57 10.76 -17.74
CA VAL A 553 -18.81 10.66 -19.00
C VAL A 553 -19.35 11.61 -20.08
N ILE A 554 -20.68 11.64 -20.27
CA ILE A 554 -21.39 12.54 -21.20
C ILE A 554 -21.07 14.00 -20.89
N ARG A 555 -21.06 14.38 -19.60
CA ARG A 555 -20.75 15.75 -19.17
C ARG A 555 -19.31 16.13 -19.52
N ALA A 556 -18.36 15.20 -19.42
CA ALA A 556 -16.97 15.43 -19.82
C ALA A 556 -16.80 15.48 -21.35
N LEU A 557 -17.45 14.58 -22.11
CA LEU A 557 -17.43 14.60 -23.58
C LEU A 557 -17.95 15.92 -24.17
N ARG A 558 -19.02 16.49 -23.57
CA ARG A 558 -19.59 17.78 -23.97
C ARG A 558 -18.62 18.96 -23.85
N GLU A 559 -17.67 18.91 -22.92
CA GLU A 559 -16.67 19.99 -22.73
C GLU A 559 -15.59 19.99 -23.82
N VAL A 560 -15.36 18.86 -24.51
CA VAL A 560 -14.22 18.67 -25.43
C VAL A 560 -14.59 18.19 -26.83
N ALA A 561 -15.88 18.04 -27.15
CA ALA A 561 -16.35 17.46 -28.42
C ALA A 561 -15.76 18.08 -29.71
N PRO A 562 -15.63 19.41 -29.87
CA PRO A 562 -14.98 19.98 -31.06
C PRO A 562 -13.54 19.49 -31.24
N VAL A 563 -12.80 19.37 -30.14
CA VAL A 563 -11.40 18.94 -30.11
C VAL A 563 -11.28 17.42 -30.34
N LEU A 564 -12.29 16.63 -29.93
CA LEU A 564 -12.39 15.20 -30.26
C LEU A 564 -12.57 14.98 -31.77
N VAL A 565 -13.40 15.80 -32.43
CA VAL A 565 -13.65 15.76 -33.88
C VAL A 565 -12.40 16.20 -34.66
N GLU A 566 -11.74 17.28 -34.25
CA GLU A 566 -10.45 17.73 -34.82
C GLU A 566 -9.40 16.61 -34.78
N HIS A 567 -9.33 15.88 -33.65
CA HIS A 567 -8.46 14.73 -33.45
C HIS A 567 -8.87 13.45 -34.19
N LYS A 568 -10.01 13.45 -34.92
CA LYS A 568 -10.60 12.25 -35.55
C LYS A 568 -10.72 11.10 -34.54
N THR A 569 -11.29 11.39 -33.36
CA THR A 569 -11.34 10.43 -32.26
C THR A 569 -12.50 9.46 -32.42
N GLN A 570 -12.20 8.19 -32.69
CA GLN A 570 -13.18 7.11 -32.67
C GLN A 570 -13.51 6.72 -31.23
N ILE A 571 -14.79 6.68 -30.86
CA ILE A 571 -15.25 6.35 -29.51
C ILE A 571 -16.00 5.02 -29.54
N TRP A 572 -15.40 3.99 -28.95
CA TRP A 572 -15.96 2.64 -28.95
C TRP A 572 -16.49 2.31 -27.55
N VAL A 573 -17.83 2.18 -27.44
CA VAL A 573 -18.54 2.01 -26.17
C VAL A 573 -19.06 0.58 -26.05
N ARG A 574 -18.75 -0.12 -24.95
CA ARG A 574 -19.38 -1.41 -24.59
C ARG A 574 -19.64 -1.48 -23.09
N ARG A 575 -20.91 -1.49 -22.68
CA ARG A 575 -21.26 -1.51 -21.25
C ARG A 575 -22.58 -2.21 -20.92
N ALA A 576 -22.62 -2.85 -19.76
CA ALA A 576 -23.80 -3.51 -19.20
C ALA A 576 -23.81 -3.43 -17.66
N GLY A 577 -24.98 -3.66 -17.03
CA GLY A 577 -25.21 -3.56 -15.59
C GLY A 577 -26.51 -2.83 -15.24
N PRO A 578 -26.76 -2.47 -13.97
CA PRO A 578 -27.92 -1.69 -13.57
C PRO A 578 -28.14 -0.43 -14.44
N ASN A 579 -29.35 -0.30 -14.98
CA ASN A 579 -29.80 0.80 -15.85
C ASN A 579 -28.96 1.03 -17.13
N TYR A 580 -28.29 -0.01 -17.66
CA TYR A 580 -27.42 0.15 -18.83
C TYR A 580 -28.15 0.63 -20.09
N GLN A 581 -29.43 0.29 -20.28
CA GLN A 581 -30.21 0.74 -21.44
C GLN A 581 -30.43 2.25 -21.45
N GLU A 582 -30.64 2.88 -20.27
CA GLU A 582 -30.69 4.34 -20.16
C GLU A 582 -29.31 4.94 -20.45
N GLY A 583 -28.24 4.35 -19.91
CA GLY A 583 -26.87 4.77 -20.18
C GLY A 583 -26.50 4.75 -21.67
N LEU A 584 -26.68 3.61 -22.34
CA LEU A 584 -26.37 3.44 -23.77
C LEU A 584 -27.23 4.34 -24.66
N LYS A 585 -28.54 4.49 -24.35
CA LYS A 585 -29.41 5.43 -25.07
C LYS A 585 -28.89 6.87 -24.95
N ASN A 586 -28.54 7.30 -23.74
CA ASN A 586 -28.10 8.66 -23.49
C ASN A 586 -26.73 8.96 -24.12
N ILE A 587 -25.77 8.02 -24.08
CA ILE A 587 -24.44 8.25 -24.68
C ILE A 587 -24.49 8.23 -26.20
N LYS A 588 -25.30 7.34 -26.82
CA LYS A 588 -25.51 7.33 -28.28
C LYS A 588 -26.15 8.63 -28.77
N ALA A 589 -27.23 9.07 -28.12
CA ALA A 589 -27.88 10.34 -28.46
C ALA A 589 -26.93 11.54 -28.37
N VAL A 590 -25.98 11.52 -27.41
CA VAL A 590 -24.93 12.54 -27.28
C VAL A 590 -23.86 12.42 -28.38
N GLY A 591 -23.53 11.22 -28.83
CA GLY A 591 -22.66 11.02 -30.00
C GLY A 591 -23.27 11.60 -31.26
N GLU A 592 -24.55 11.32 -31.50
CA GLU A 592 -25.35 11.87 -32.62
C GLU A 592 -25.46 13.40 -32.55
N GLU A 593 -25.80 13.95 -31.38
CA GLU A 593 -25.96 15.40 -31.13
C GLU A 593 -24.65 16.19 -31.31
N LEU A 594 -23.51 15.62 -30.91
CA LEU A 594 -22.20 16.28 -30.96
C LEU A 594 -21.37 15.90 -32.19
N HIS A 595 -21.95 15.12 -33.11
CA HIS A 595 -21.30 14.61 -34.33
C HIS A 595 -19.97 13.87 -34.06
N LEU A 596 -19.95 13.09 -32.97
CA LEU A 596 -18.81 12.25 -32.60
C LEU A 596 -18.87 10.91 -33.34
N ASP A 597 -17.72 10.46 -33.83
CA ASP A 597 -17.54 9.12 -34.40
C ASP A 597 -17.63 8.08 -33.26
N MET A 598 -18.84 7.56 -33.00
CA MET A 598 -19.15 6.78 -31.80
C MET A 598 -19.95 5.52 -32.09
N HIS A 599 -19.36 4.37 -31.80
CA HIS A 599 -19.98 3.05 -31.93
C HIS A 599 -20.42 2.52 -30.56
N VAL A 600 -21.67 2.08 -30.42
CA VAL A 600 -22.28 1.79 -29.11
C VAL A 600 -22.85 0.37 -29.01
N PHE A 601 -22.36 -0.43 -28.06
CA PHE A 601 -22.74 -1.82 -27.85
C PHE A 601 -23.10 -2.14 -26.38
N GLY A 602 -23.96 -3.14 -26.19
CA GLY A 602 -24.45 -3.62 -24.90
C GLY A 602 -23.86 -4.97 -24.46
N PRO A 603 -24.60 -5.75 -23.63
CA PRO A 603 -24.12 -7.04 -23.10
C PRO A 603 -23.91 -8.12 -24.17
N GLU A 604 -24.63 -8.04 -25.29
CA GLU A 604 -24.55 -8.96 -26.43
C GLU A 604 -23.16 -8.98 -27.09
N MET A 605 -22.51 -7.82 -27.19
CA MET A 605 -21.11 -7.73 -27.62
C MET A 605 -20.18 -8.33 -26.56
N HIS A 606 -19.17 -9.11 -26.96
CA HIS A 606 -18.16 -9.64 -26.04
C HIS A 606 -17.46 -8.52 -25.24
N VAL A 607 -16.97 -8.80 -24.03
CA VAL A 607 -16.48 -7.76 -23.11
C VAL A 607 -15.40 -6.87 -23.73
N SER A 608 -14.42 -7.46 -24.43
CA SER A 608 -13.38 -6.78 -25.21
C SER A 608 -13.64 -6.78 -26.72
N GLY A 609 -14.84 -7.19 -27.17
CA GLY A 609 -15.15 -7.44 -28.58
C GLY A 609 -15.00 -6.22 -29.50
N ILE A 610 -15.17 -5.00 -28.95
CA ILE A 610 -14.98 -3.74 -29.67
C ILE A 610 -13.51 -3.43 -30.02
N VAL A 611 -12.53 -4.02 -29.32
CA VAL A 611 -11.11 -3.77 -29.55
C VAL A 611 -10.64 -4.21 -30.94
N PRO A 612 -10.87 -5.46 -31.40
CA PRO A 612 -10.50 -5.88 -32.75
C PRO A 612 -11.38 -5.30 -33.87
N LEU A 613 -12.55 -4.73 -33.57
CA LEU A 613 -13.30 -3.94 -34.56
C LEU A 613 -12.53 -2.63 -34.84
N ALA A 614 -12.22 -1.88 -33.78
CA ALA A 614 -11.53 -0.59 -33.84
C ALA A 614 -10.07 -0.67 -34.36
N LEU A 615 -9.34 -1.72 -34.00
CA LEU A 615 -7.89 -1.80 -34.25
C LEU A 615 -7.50 -2.77 -35.37
N SER A 616 -8.29 -3.83 -35.60
CA SER A 616 -7.92 -4.92 -36.52
C SER A 616 -8.87 -5.03 -37.72
N GLY A 617 -9.77 -4.06 -37.92
CA GLY A 617 -10.70 -4.03 -39.05
C GLY A 617 -11.66 -5.22 -39.12
N LYS A 618 -11.89 -5.93 -38.00
CA LYS A 618 -12.82 -7.06 -37.99
C LYS A 618 -14.26 -6.56 -38.08
N THR A 619 -15.10 -7.34 -38.74
CA THR A 619 -16.55 -7.13 -38.80
C THR A 619 -17.26 -7.95 -37.73
N THR A 620 -18.53 -7.62 -37.47
CA THR A 620 -19.41 -8.38 -36.58
C THR A 620 -20.84 -8.38 -37.13
N ASP A 621 -21.57 -9.46 -36.83
CA ASP A 621 -23.02 -9.62 -36.98
C ASP A 621 -23.82 -8.96 -35.84
N ILE A 622 -23.14 -8.61 -34.74
CA ILE A 622 -23.73 -7.94 -33.59
C ILE A 622 -24.01 -6.48 -33.93
N LYS A 623 -25.29 -6.16 -34.07
CA LYS A 623 -25.78 -4.80 -34.28
C LYS A 623 -25.35 -3.83 -33.16
N GLU A 624 -25.21 -2.57 -33.53
CA GLU A 624 -25.10 -1.48 -32.57
C GLU A 624 -26.42 -1.24 -31.83
N PHE A 625 -26.31 -0.70 -30.62
CA PHE A 625 -27.43 -0.43 -29.73
C PHE A 625 -28.43 0.54 -30.38
N GLY A 626 -29.66 0.06 -30.62
CA GLY A 626 -30.69 0.81 -31.34
C GLY A 626 -30.38 0.98 -32.83
N SER A 627 -30.16 -0.14 -33.53
CA SER A 627 -30.07 -0.25 -34.99
C SER A 627 -30.81 -1.47 -35.55
#